data_AF-A0A6J1WQY6-F1
#
_entry.id   AF-A0A6J1WQY6-F1
#
_cell.length_a   1.000
_cell.length_b   1.000
_cell.length_c   1.000
_cell.angle_alpha   90.00
_cell.angle_beta   90.00
_cell.angle_gamma   90.00
#
_symmetry.space_group_name_H-M   'P 1'
#
loop_
_entity.id
_entity.type
_entity.pdbx_description
1 polymer ?
#
loop_
_entity_poly.entity_id
_entity_poly.type
_entity_poly.pdbx_seq_one_letter_code
_entity_poly.pdbx_strand_id
1 'polypeptide(L)'
;MDLLGDNFTMITCFLTFNLMAMIGNITASLWQFPTRRWLAVFTTLRLLFIPFFLACNYKADVRTIPVLVTNDWVYWIGSALMGWSSGHGSSLGMMYVSGNVAPEHAATAGMLGAATLVTGILCGLLFTRLCPIIVSIPWDAI
;
A
#
# COMPACT_ATOMS: atom_id res chain seq x y z
N MET A 1 -1.65 5.15 -30.08
CA MET A 1 -1.49 5.30 -28.62
C MET A 1 -2.89 5.22 -28.00
N ASP A 2 -3.65 4.18 -28.34
CA ASP A 2 -5.12 4.16 -28.17
C ASP A 2 -5.64 2.83 -27.60
N LEU A 3 -4.74 1.94 -27.15
CA LEU A 3 -5.10 0.72 -26.44
C LEU A 3 -5.25 0.93 -24.92
N LEU A 4 -4.66 2.01 -24.39
CA LEU A 4 -4.63 2.30 -22.95
C LEU A 4 -5.58 3.42 -22.49
N GLY A 5 -6.25 4.19 -23.36
CA GLY A 5 -7.10 5.36 -23.07
C GLY A 5 -7.66 5.52 -21.63
N ASP A 6 -8.96 5.28 -21.43
CA ASP A 6 -9.63 5.40 -20.11
C ASP A 6 -9.20 4.30 -19.11
N ASN A 7 -8.57 3.22 -19.61
CA ASN A 7 -8.16 2.07 -18.82
C ASN A 7 -6.72 2.18 -18.29
N PHE A 8 -6.02 3.29 -18.57
CA PHE A 8 -4.61 3.47 -18.19
C PHE A 8 -4.45 3.24 -16.69
N THR A 9 -5.28 3.89 -15.88
CA THR A 9 -5.30 3.75 -14.42
C THR A 9 -5.64 2.33 -13.96
N MET A 10 -6.56 1.65 -14.65
CA MET A 10 -6.91 0.27 -14.29
C MET A 10 -5.75 -0.71 -14.55
N ILE A 11 -4.99 -0.52 -15.63
CA ILE A 11 -3.89 -1.42 -15.99
C ILE A 11 -2.61 -1.07 -15.22
N THR A 12 -2.22 0.20 -15.19
CA THR A 12 -0.96 0.64 -14.57
C THR A 12 -1.03 0.70 -13.06
N CYS A 13 -2.21 0.94 -12.48
CA CYS A 13 -2.38 1.01 -11.04
C CYS A 13 -3.01 -0.28 -10.49
N PHE A 14 -4.22 -0.65 -10.91
CA PHE A 14 -4.93 -1.79 -10.31
C PHE A 14 -4.29 -3.13 -10.67
N LEU A 15 -4.08 -3.41 -11.96
CA LEU A 15 -3.54 -4.70 -12.40
C LEU A 15 -2.09 -4.86 -11.92
N THR A 16 -1.25 -3.84 -12.09
CA THR A 16 0.15 -3.87 -11.63
C THR A 16 0.22 -4.09 -10.12
N PHE A 17 -0.59 -3.37 -9.32
CA PHE A 17 -0.58 -3.54 -7.86
C PHE A 17 -1.00 -4.95 -7.45
N ASN A 18 -2.08 -5.49 -8.02
CA ASN A 18 -2.57 -6.83 -7.67
C ASN A 18 -1.61 -7.93 -8.12
N LEU A 19 -1.02 -7.81 -9.32
CA LEU A 19 -0.01 -8.75 -9.79
C LEU A 19 1.24 -8.71 -8.90
N MET A 20 1.75 -7.52 -8.58
CA MET A 20 2.91 -7.41 -7.69
C MET A 20 2.60 -7.88 -6.26
N ALA A 21 1.38 -7.65 -5.76
CA ALA A 21 0.96 -8.17 -4.46
C ALA A 21 0.91 -9.71 -4.46
N MET A 22 0.42 -10.33 -5.54
CA MET A 22 0.45 -11.78 -5.71
C MET A 22 1.89 -12.31 -5.67
N ILE A 23 2.82 -11.67 -6.40
CA ILE A 23 4.22 -12.07 -6.38
C ILE A 23 4.85 -11.81 -4.99
N GLY A 24 4.48 -10.72 -4.31
CA GLY A 24 4.85 -10.43 -2.93
C GLY A 24 4.44 -11.55 -1.96
N ASN A 25 3.22 -12.09 -2.10
CA ASN A 25 2.74 -13.21 -1.29
C ASN A 25 3.55 -14.50 -1.56
N ILE A 26 3.82 -14.80 -2.84
CA ILE A 26 4.62 -15.96 -3.24
C ILE A 26 6.05 -15.84 -2.67
N THR A 27 6.65 -14.66 -2.78
CA THR A 27 7.99 -14.43 -2.25
C THR A 27 8.04 -14.48 -0.74
N ALA A 28 6.99 -14.10 -0.02
CA ALA A 28 6.91 -14.28 1.44
C ALA A 28 6.90 -15.75 1.84
N SER A 29 6.28 -16.61 1.02
CA SER A 29 6.26 -18.06 1.23
C SER A 29 7.63 -18.70 0.97
N LEU A 30 8.33 -18.27 -0.09
CA LEU A 30 9.64 -18.82 -0.46
C LEU A 30 10.80 -18.26 0.37
N TRP A 31 10.74 -16.98 0.72
CA TRP A 31 11.83 -16.26 1.37
C TRP A 31 11.29 -15.38 2.50
N GLN A 32 11.43 -15.87 3.73
CA GLN A 32 10.90 -15.22 4.93
C GLN A 32 11.85 -14.13 5.48
N PHE A 33 12.01 -13.05 4.72
CA PHE A 33 12.79 -11.87 5.09
C PHE A 33 11.93 -10.63 4.86
N PRO A 34 11.69 -9.73 5.85
CA PRO A 34 12.54 -9.40 6.99
C PRO A 34 12.10 -10.06 8.32
N THR A 35 13.04 -10.18 9.26
CA THR A 35 12.80 -10.76 10.60
C THR A 35 11.66 -10.05 11.34
N ARG A 36 10.93 -10.77 12.21
CA ARG A 36 9.76 -10.28 12.98
C ARG A 36 9.87 -8.84 13.52
N ARG A 37 11.04 -8.45 14.07
CA ARG A 37 11.28 -7.08 14.58
C ARG A 37 11.32 -6.01 13.48
N TRP A 38 11.83 -6.35 12.31
CA TRP A 38 11.95 -5.45 11.17
C TRP A 38 10.68 -5.39 10.31
N LEU A 39 9.77 -6.36 10.46
CA LEU A 39 8.48 -6.35 9.76
C LEU A 39 7.65 -5.09 10.09
N ALA A 40 7.63 -4.69 11.36
CA ALA A 40 6.94 -3.48 11.79
C ALA A 40 7.54 -2.23 11.13
N VAL A 41 8.87 -2.11 11.15
CA VAL A 41 9.60 -0.98 10.53
C VAL A 41 9.37 -0.93 9.02
N PHE A 42 9.49 -2.08 8.34
CA PHE A 42 9.21 -2.21 6.90
C PHE A 42 7.76 -1.83 6.57
N THR A 43 6.82 -2.17 7.47
CA THR A 43 5.41 -1.84 7.30
C THR A 43 5.14 -0.35 7.52
N THR A 44 5.70 0.26 8.55
CA THR A 44 5.54 1.69 8.83
C THR A 44 6.21 2.57 7.79
N LEU A 45 7.32 2.12 7.20
CA LEU A 45 7.97 2.82 6.08
C LEU A 45 7.02 3.00 4.90
N ARG A 46 6.01 2.13 4.75
CA ARG A 46 5.00 2.27 3.69
C ARG A 46 4.15 3.53 3.82
N LEU A 47 4.03 4.11 5.01
CA LEU A 47 3.34 5.38 5.20
C LEU A 47 4.05 6.52 4.48
N LEU A 48 5.37 6.43 4.22
CA LEU A 48 6.11 7.40 3.43
C LEU A 48 5.73 7.37 1.93
N PHE A 49 5.19 6.24 1.45
CA PHE A 49 4.66 6.21 0.09
C PHE A 49 3.39 7.06 -0.06
N ILE A 50 2.64 7.32 1.02
CA ILE A 50 1.41 8.16 0.96
C ILE A 50 1.72 9.60 0.53
N PRO A 51 2.62 10.36 1.19
CA PRO A 51 3.01 11.69 0.74
C PRO A 51 3.76 11.65 -0.60
N PHE A 52 4.47 10.57 -0.92
CA PHE A 52 5.12 10.38 -2.23
C PHE A 52 4.10 10.27 -3.37
N PHE A 53 3.07 9.42 -3.23
CA PHE A 53 1.99 9.32 -4.22
C PHE A 53 1.15 10.59 -4.28
N LEU A 54 0.97 11.28 -3.16
CA LEU A 54 0.40 12.62 -3.16
C LEU A 54 1.33 13.59 -3.89
N ALA A 55 2.65 13.56 -3.79
CA ALA A 55 3.53 14.47 -4.52
C ALA A 55 3.64 14.18 -6.04
N CYS A 56 3.30 12.95 -6.46
CA CYS A 56 3.14 12.58 -7.87
C CYS A 56 1.84 13.15 -8.46
N ASN A 57 1.76 13.21 -9.81
CA ASN A 57 0.71 13.88 -10.58
C ASN A 57 -0.69 13.25 -10.44
N TYR A 58 -1.29 13.40 -9.25
CA TYR A 58 -2.63 12.96 -8.91
C TYR A 58 -3.60 14.14 -9.06
N LYS A 59 -4.41 14.11 -10.14
CA LYS A 59 -5.40 15.14 -10.54
C LYS A 59 -4.84 16.56 -10.66
N ALA A 60 -4.40 16.91 -11.87
CA ALA A 60 -3.89 18.24 -12.22
C ALA A 60 -4.93 19.37 -12.05
N ASP A 61 -6.22 19.08 -12.14
CA ASP A 61 -7.27 20.12 -12.27
C ASP A 61 -7.75 20.76 -10.95
N VAL A 62 -7.33 20.29 -9.77
CA VAL A 62 -7.93 20.72 -8.47
C VAL A 62 -6.90 21.07 -7.39
N ARG A 63 -5.65 21.40 -7.75
CA ARG A 63 -4.52 21.40 -6.80
C ARG A 63 -3.71 22.69 -6.72
N THR A 64 -3.34 23.09 -5.50
CA THR A 64 -2.48 24.24 -5.15
C THR A 64 -1.01 23.89 -4.83
N ILE A 65 -0.62 22.61 -4.87
CA ILE A 65 0.72 22.13 -4.45
C ILE A 65 1.58 21.80 -5.70
N PRO A 66 2.83 22.28 -5.82
CA PRO A 66 3.64 22.11 -7.03
C PRO A 66 4.04 20.65 -7.30
N VAL A 67 3.92 20.23 -8.56
CA VAL A 67 4.25 18.89 -9.06
C VAL A 67 5.77 18.73 -9.08
N LEU A 68 6.31 17.91 -8.17
CA LEU A 68 7.75 17.63 -8.10
C LEU A 68 8.19 16.42 -8.94
N VAL A 69 7.27 15.55 -9.37
CA VAL A 69 7.59 14.36 -10.18
C VAL A 69 6.58 14.22 -11.33
N THR A 70 7.01 14.60 -12.53
CA THR A 70 6.25 14.53 -13.79
C THR A 70 6.47 13.23 -14.58
N ASN A 71 7.27 12.30 -14.06
CA ASN A 71 7.66 11.09 -14.79
C ASN A 71 6.76 9.89 -14.43
N ASP A 72 5.91 9.49 -15.39
CA ASP A 72 4.97 8.36 -15.26
C ASP A 72 5.65 7.03 -14.89
N TRP A 73 6.92 6.85 -15.28
CA TRP A 73 7.71 5.67 -14.92
C TRP A 73 7.99 5.58 -13.42
N VAL A 74 8.23 6.72 -12.77
CA VAL A 74 8.51 6.78 -11.33
C VAL A 74 7.26 6.42 -10.53
N TYR A 75 6.08 6.88 -10.99
CA TYR A 75 4.80 6.49 -10.41
C TYR A 75 4.56 4.98 -10.55
N TRP A 76 4.81 4.43 -11.73
CA TRP A 76 4.59 3.01 -12.00
C TRP A 76 5.55 2.09 -11.22
N ILE A 77 6.83 2.45 -11.12
CA ILE A 77 7.79 1.72 -10.29
C ILE A 77 7.40 1.82 -8.80
N GLY A 78 6.98 3.00 -8.35
CA GLY A 78 6.48 3.19 -7.00
C GLY A 78 5.25 2.32 -6.69
N SER A 79 4.27 2.26 -7.60
CA SER A 79 3.06 1.44 -7.42
C SER A 79 3.38 -0.06 -7.41
N ALA A 80 4.32 -0.50 -8.25
CA ALA A 80 4.82 -1.87 -8.26
C ALA A 80 5.51 -2.25 -6.94
N LEU A 81 6.41 -1.40 -6.43
CA LEU A 81 7.09 -1.60 -5.15
C LEU A 81 6.12 -1.59 -3.95
N MET A 82 5.13 -0.70 -3.98
CA MET A 82 4.07 -0.66 -2.98
C MET A 82 3.22 -1.93 -3.00
N GLY A 83 2.84 -2.42 -4.19
CA GLY A 83 2.10 -3.67 -4.34
C GLY A 83 2.87 -4.87 -3.81
N TRP A 84 4.14 -5.00 -4.21
CA TRP A 84 5.03 -6.07 -3.74
C TRP A 84 5.18 -6.06 -2.22
N SER A 85 5.57 -4.92 -1.65
CA SER A 85 5.78 -4.77 -0.20
C SER A 85 4.49 -5.01 0.59
N SER A 86 3.33 -4.66 0.01
CA SER A 86 2.03 -4.91 0.61
C SER A 86 1.71 -6.40 0.74
N GLY A 87 1.83 -7.16 -0.35
CA GLY A 87 1.62 -8.60 -0.33
C GLY A 87 2.62 -9.30 0.60
N HIS A 88 3.91 -8.99 0.41
CA HIS A 88 4.98 -9.63 1.16
C HIS A 88 4.85 -9.41 2.68
N GLY A 89 4.63 -8.16 3.13
CA GLY A 89 4.48 -7.85 4.54
C GLY A 89 3.20 -8.41 5.17
N SER A 90 2.09 -8.44 4.42
CA SER A 90 0.81 -8.99 4.88
C SER A 90 0.91 -10.50 5.12
N SER A 91 1.47 -11.24 4.16
CA SER A 91 1.70 -12.69 4.29
C SER A 91 2.63 -13.01 5.45
N LEU A 92 3.79 -12.34 5.57
CA LEU A 92 4.70 -12.55 6.70
C LEU A 92 4.05 -12.19 8.04
N GLY A 93 3.26 -11.13 8.11
CA GLY A 93 2.52 -10.75 9.31
C GLY A 93 1.60 -11.87 9.79
N MET A 94 0.81 -12.45 8.90
CA MET A 94 -0.08 -13.56 9.25
C MET A 94 0.68 -14.83 9.62
N MET A 95 1.77 -15.15 8.92
CA MET A 95 2.63 -16.30 9.23
C MET A 95 3.31 -16.16 10.60
N TYR A 96 3.76 -14.96 10.96
CA TYR A 96 4.38 -14.70 12.26
C TYR A 96 3.39 -14.65 13.40
N VAL A 97 2.15 -14.17 13.18
CA VAL A 97 1.11 -14.16 14.21
C VAL A 97 0.75 -15.59 14.63
N SER A 98 0.48 -16.48 13.69
CA SER A 98 0.17 -17.88 14.01
C SER A 98 1.40 -18.67 14.46
N GLY A 99 2.59 -18.37 13.93
CA GLY A 99 3.86 -19.02 14.28
C GLY A 99 4.56 -18.48 15.55
N ASN A 100 3.92 -17.61 16.34
CA ASN A 100 4.45 -17.12 17.63
C ASN A 100 3.73 -17.73 18.84
N VAL A 101 2.64 -18.45 18.61
CA VAL A 101 1.82 -19.04 19.67
C VAL A 101 1.98 -20.56 19.67
N ALA A 102 1.59 -21.20 20.78
CA ALA A 102 1.49 -22.65 20.83
C ALA A 102 0.54 -23.16 19.73
N PRO A 103 0.80 -24.35 19.14
CA PRO A 103 0.03 -24.87 18.01
C PRO A 103 -1.47 -25.01 18.32
N GLU A 104 -1.83 -25.25 19.58
CA GLU A 104 -3.21 -25.27 20.07
C GLU A 104 -3.95 -23.92 19.94
N HIS A 105 -3.22 -22.81 19.95
CA HIS A 105 -3.75 -21.46 19.85
C HIS A 105 -3.49 -20.81 18.48
N ALA A 106 -2.77 -21.47 17.57
CA ALA A 106 -2.38 -20.93 16.27
C ALA A 106 -3.59 -20.52 15.41
N ALA A 107 -4.67 -21.31 15.44
CA ALA A 107 -5.90 -20.99 14.72
C ALA A 107 -6.56 -19.70 15.27
N THR A 108 -6.68 -19.58 16.59
CA THR A 108 -7.26 -18.39 17.24
C THR A 108 -6.42 -17.14 17.00
N ALA A 109 -5.09 -17.27 17.08
CA ALA A 109 -4.18 -16.17 16.77
C ALA A 109 -4.30 -15.74 15.31
N GLY A 110 -4.40 -16.68 14.37
CA GLY A 110 -4.63 -16.40 12.95
C GLY A 110 -5.93 -15.64 12.71
N MET A 111 -7.03 -16.04 13.36
CA MET A 111 -8.32 -15.34 13.28
C MET A 111 -8.25 -13.91 13.83
N LEU A 112 -7.58 -13.71 14.97
CA LEU A 112 -7.36 -12.37 15.52
C LEU A 112 -6.49 -11.50 14.61
N GLY A 113 -5.45 -12.08 14.01
CA GLY A 113 -4.62 -11.42 13.01
C GLY A 113 -5.44 -10.95 11.80
N ALA A 114 -6.30 -11.83 11.27
CA ALA A 114 -7.19 -11.50 10.15
C ALA A 114 -8.20 -10.40 10.52
N ALA A 115 -8.80 -10.46 11.71
CA ALA A 115 -9.72 -9.43 12.19
C ALA A 115 -9.03 -8.06 12.25
N THR A 116 -7.82 -8.02 12.81
CA THR A 116 -7.02 -6.78 12.92
C THR A 116 -6.64 -6.22 11.55
N LEU A 117 -6.32 -7.10 10.59
CA LEU A 117 -6.04 -6.72 9.21
C LEU A 117 -7.26 -6.06 8.54
N VAL A 118 -8.45 -6.64 8.69
CA VAL A 118 -9.69 -6.07 8.14
C VAL A 118 -10.03 -4.74 8.79
N THR A 119 -9.87 -4.61 10.12
CA THR A 119 -10.03 -3.33 10.82
C THR A 119 -9.08 -2.26 10.26
N GLY A 120 -7.83 -2.62 9.97
CA GLY A 120 -6.87 -1.73 9.34
C GLY A 120 -7.31 -1.24 7.96
N ILE A 121 -7.85 -2.14 7.12
CA ILE A 121 -8.39 -1.78 5.80
C ILE A 121 -9.54 -0.78 5.95
N LEU A 122 -10.49 -1.03 6.85
CA LEU A 122 -11.63 -0.14 7.09
C LEU A 122 -11.17 1.25 7.56
N CYS A 123 -10.23 1.29 8.51
CA CYS A 123 -9.63 2.53 8.98
C CYS A 123 -8.94 3.31 7.84
N GLY A 124 -8.19 2.61 6.97
CA GLY A 124 -7.54 3.22 5.82
C GLY A 124 -8.52 3.78 4.78
N LEU A 125 -9.64 3.09 4.55
CA LEU A 125 -10.71 3.58 3.66
C LEU A 125 -11.34 4.87 4.19
N LEU A 126 -11.54 4.97 5.51
CA LEU A 126 -12.02 6.20 6.15
C LEU A 126 -10.96 7.32 6.05
N PHE A 127 -9.69 6.99 6.30
CA PHE A 127 -8.59 7.96 6.19
C PHE A 127 -8.44 8.51 4.76
N THR A 128 -8.69 7.70 3.74
CA THR A 128 -8.62 8.12 2.33
C THR A 128 -9.57 9.27 2.02
N ARG A 129 -10.68 9.42 2.76
CA ARG A 129 -11.60 10.56 2.62
C ARG A 129 -11.03 11.88 3.13
N LEU A 130 -10.00 11.86 3.97
CA LEU A 130 -9.31 13.06 4.46
C LEU A 130 -8.32 13.63 3.44
N CYS A 131 -7.67 12.78 2.65
CA CYS A 131 -6.71 13.19 1.62
C CYS A 131 -7.25 14.28 0.65
N PRO A 132 -8.44 14.15 0.04
CA PRO A 132 -8.98 15.19 -0.83
C PRO A 132 -9.32 16.49 -0.08
N ILE A 133 -9.73 16.40 1.20
CA ILE A 133 -10.02 17.58 2.03
C ILE A 133 -8.73 18.36 2.28
N ILE A 134 -7.64 17.69 2.64
CA ILE A 134 -6.33 18.33 2.87
C ILE A 134 -5.83 19.02 1.61
N VAL A 135 -6.04 18.40 0.45
CA VAL A 135 -5.61 18.94 -0.84
C VAL A 135 -6.49 20.10 -1.32
N SER A 136 -7.77 20.14 -0.92
CA SER A 136 -8.71 21.21 -1.29
C SER A 136 -8.70 22.42 -0.36
N ILE A 137 -7.90 22.41 0.72
CA ILE A 137 -7.76 23.60 1.58
C ILE A 137 -7.01 24.68 0.79
N PRO A 138 -7.61 25.87 0.60
CA PRO A 138 -6.92 27.00 -0.01
C PRO A 138 -5.81 27.46 0.94
N TRP A 139 -4.56 27.31 0.49
CA TRP A 139 -3.38 27.79 1.23
C TRP A 139 -3.21 29.31 1.16
N ASP A 140 -4.11 30.01 0.47
CA ASP A 140 -4.07 31.47 0.28
C ASP A 140 -4.68 32.27 1.45
N ALA A 141 -5.08 31.60 2.54
CA ALA A 141 -5.77 32.22 3.69
C ALA A 141 -5.10 31.96 5.06
N ILE A 142 -3.80 31.60 5.07
CA ILE A 142 -2.96 31.54 6.29
C ILE A 142 -1.75 32.46 6.11
#